data_AF-A0A918GTH4-F1
#
_entry.id   AF-A0A918GTH4-F1
#
_cell.length_a   1.000
_cell.length_b   1.000
_cell.length_c   1.000
_cell.angle_alpha   90.00
_cell.angle_beta   90.00
_cell.angle_gamma   90.00
#
_symmetry.space_group_name_H-M   'P 1'
#
loop_
_entity.id
_entity.type
_entity.pdbx_description
1 polymer ?
#
loop_
_entity_poly.entity_id
_entity_poly.type
_entity_poly.pdbx_seq_one_letter_code
_entity_poly.pdbx_strand_id
1 'polypeptide(L)' 'MDANSLRRVRLYDARASCLTYLANKGVPDHLLARWAGHINVKTTKKWYVKPDVADLLPAAGAWGGLAGGV' A
#
# COMPACT_ATOMS: atom_id res chain seq x y z
N MET A 1 -13.19 7.40 18.94
CA MET A 1 -12.32 7.50 17.75
C MET A 1 -11.14 8.38 18.12
N ASP A 2 -9.95 8.10 17.62
CA ASP A 2 -8.80 9.01 17.79
C ASP A 2 -9.10 10.37 17.12
N ALA A 3 -8.34 11.43 17.43
CA ALA A 3 -8.60 12.81 16.98
C ALA A 3 -8.71 12.99 15.45
N ASN A 4 -8.23 12.01 14.69
CA ASN A 4 -8.20 11.96 13.24
C ASN A 4 -9.19 10.94 12.64
N SER A 5 -10.13 10.41 13.43
CA SER A 5 -11.16 9.43 12.99
C SER A 5 -10.58 8.13 12.39
N LEU A 6 -9.29 7.88 12.59
CA LEU A 6 -8.64 6.65 12.17
C LEU A 6 -8.74 5.59 13.26
N ARG A 7 -8.68 4.32 12.84
CA ARG A 7 -8.49 3.22 13.77
C ARG A 7 -7.09 3.33 14.39
N ARG A 8 -6.98 3.08 15.69
CA ARG A 8 -5.69 2.93 16.35
C ARG A 8 -4.90 1.76 15.77
N VAL A 9 -3.66 2.00 15.37
CA VAL A 9 -2.77 1.00 14.77
C VAL A 9 -1.41 1.00 15.47
N ARG A 10 -0.66 -0.09 15.32
CA ARG A 10 0.72 -0.14 15.84
C ARG A 10 1.62 0.73 14.97
N LEU A 11 2.71 1.25 15.54
CA LEU A 11 3.69 2.02 14.80
C LEU A 11 4.25 1.24 13.59
N TYR A 12 4.42 -0.07 13.76
CA TYR A 12 4.83 -0.95 12.67
C TYR A 12 3.84 -0.98 11.50
N ASP A 13 2.53 -0.96 11.77
CA ASP A 13 1.51 -0.94 10.72
C ASP A 13 1.49 0.41 9.99
N ALA A 14 1.67 1.51 10.73
CA ALA A 14 1.76 2.87 10.17
C ALA A 14 2.97 3.05 9.23
N ARG A 15 4.07 2.32 9.48
CA ARG A 15 5.26 2.35 8.62
C ARG A 15 4.95 1.98 7.18
N ALA A 16 4.11 0.96 6.95
CA ALA A 16 3.72 0.57 5.60
C ALA A 16 2.90 1.68 4.91
N SER A 17 2.02 2.37 5.65
CA SER A 17 1.25 3.50 5.12
C SER A 17 2.16 4.66 4.71
N CYS A 18 3.16 5.01 5.52
CA CYS A 18 4.12 6.06 5.17
C CYS A 18 4.92 5.72 3.91
N LEU A 19 5.41 4.48 3.81
CA LEU A 19 6.19 4.03 2.64
C LEU A 19 5.32 3.95 1.38
N THR A 20 4.07 3.53 1.49
CA THR A 20 3.10 3.53 0.38
C THR A 20 2.83 4.95 -0.11
N TYR A 21 2.60 5.90 0.80
CA TYR A 21 2.40 7.31 0.42
C TYR A 21 3.58 7.88 -0.37
N LEU A 22 4.80 7.61 0.07
CA LEU A 22 6.02 8.06 -0.61
C LEU A 22 6.21 7.41 -1.97
N ALA A 23 5.93 6.10 -2.08
CA ALA A 23 5.95 5.40 -3.36
C ALA A 23 4.98 6.04 -4.37
N ASN A 24 3.75 6.34 -3.94
CA ASN A 24 2.72 6.94 -4.78
C ASN A 24 3.03 8.40 -5.18
N LYS A 25 3.90 9.09 -4.43
CA LYS A 25 4.45 10.41 -4.79
C LYS A 25 5.70 10.34 -5.69
N GLY A 26 6.08 9.14 -6.14
CA GLY A 26 7.16 8.94 -7.10
C GLY A 26 8.57 8.89 -6.48
N VAL A 27 8.69 8.67 -5.17
CA VAL A 27 10.00 8.47 -4.53
C VAL A 27 10.65 7.21 -5.14
N PRO A 28 11.88 7.31 -5.67
CA PRO A 28 12.58 6.15 -6.24
C PRO A 28 12.75 4.99 -5.26
N ASP A 29 12.57 3.77 -5.76
CA ASP A 29 12.53 2.57 -4.91
C ASP A 29 13.78 2.33 -4.05
N HIS A 30 14.96 2.70 -4.57
CA HIS A 30 16.22 2.51 -3.84
C HIS A 30 16.31 3.45 -2.62
N LEU A 31 15.76 4.67 -2.72
CA LEU A 31 15.65 5.60 -1.60
C LEU A 31 14.61 5.12 -0.59
N LEU A 32 13.47 4.62 -1.09
CA LEU A 32 12.43 4.04 -0.24
C LEU A 32 12.95 2.82 0.54
N ALA A 33 13.73 1.96 -0.11
CA ALA A 33 14.38 0.82 0.53
C ALA A 33 15.43 1.25 1.56
N ARG A 34 16.21 2.30 1.26
CA ARG A 34 17.18 2.86 2.21
C ARG A 34 16.50 3.42 3.46
N TRP A 35 15.42 4.17 3.30
CA TRP A 35 14.61 4.67 4.42
C TRP A 35 13.94 3.55 5.22
N ALA A 36 13.52 2.49 4.54
CA ALA A 36 13.01 1.29 5.18
C ALA A 36 14.14 0.41 5.79
N GLY A 37 15.42 0.76 5.66
CA GLY A 37 16.51 -0.10 6.14
C GLY A 37 16.55 -1.48 5.49
N HIS A 38 16.00 -1.62 4.27
CA HIS A 38 16.01 -2.87 3.52
C HIS A 38 17.18 -2.90 2.55
N ILE A 39 17.89 -4.02 2.52
CA ILE A 39 18.98 -4.27 1.55
C ILE A 39 18.43 -4.47 0.14
N ASN A 40 17.22 -5.03 0.02
CA ASN A 40 16.60 -5.37 -1.26
C ASN A 40 15.33 -4.55 -1.51
N VAL A 41 15.31 -3.83 -2.63
CA VAL A 41 14.17 -3.08 -3.14
C VAL A 41 12.92 -3.95 -3.31
N LYS A 42 13.10 -5.20 -3.76
CA LYS A 42 11.99 -6.15 -3.96
C LYS A 42 11.20 -6.38 -2.67
N THR A 43 11.89 -6.41 -1.52
CA THR A 43 11.26 -6.56 -0.20
C THR A 43 10.38 -5.36 0.13
N THR A 44 10.85 -4.14 -0.14
CA THR A 44 10.09 -2.91 0.10
C THR A 44 8.84 -2.87 -0.77
N LYS A 45 8.97 -3.10 -2.08
CA LYS A 45 7.83 -3.09 -3.00
C LYS A 45 6.81 -4.18 -2.69
N LYS A 46 7.26 -5.40 -2.40
CA LYS A 46 6.36 -6.53 -2.15
C LYS A 46 5.57 -6.37 -0.84
N TRP A 47 6.22 -5.92 0.23
CA TRP A 47 5.64 -6.00 1.57
C TRP A 47 5.09 -4.68 2.11
N TYR A 48 5.68 -3.55 1.72
CA TYR A 48 5.41 -2.24 2.33
C TYR A 48 4.69 -1.26 1.43
N VAL A 49 4.76 -1.43 0.11
CA VAL A 49 3.94 -0.66 -0.84
C VAL A 49 2.63 -1.41 -1.05
N LYS A 50 1.52 -0.80 -0.62
CA LYS A 50 0.18 -1.37 -0.78
C LYS A 50 -0.47 -0.83 -2.05
N PRO A 51 -1.16 -1.68 -2.83
CA PRO A 51 -2.01 -1.20 -3.92
C PRO A 51 -3.10 -0.29 -3.36
N ASP A 52 -3.44 0.77 -4.08
CA ASP A 52 -4.53 1.64 -3.70
C ASP A 52 -5.88 0.96 -3.96
N VAL A 53 -6.92 1.38 -3.24
CA VAL A 53 -8.28 0.88 -3.48
C VAL A 53 -8.70 1.14 -4.93
N ALA A 54 -8.32 2.30 -5.49
CA ALA A 54 -8.57 2.63 -6.89
C ALA A 54 -7.93 1.63 -7.86
N ASP A 55 -6.73 1.12 -7.55
CA ASP A 55 -6.04 0.11 -8.36
C ASP A 55 -6.76 -1.25 -8.33
N LEU A 56 -7.53 -1.51 -7.27
CA LEU A 56 -8.25 -2.77 -7.08
C LEU A 56 -9.65 -2.75 -7.72
N LEU A 57 -10.21 -1.57 -8.02
CA LEU A 57 -11.56 -1.44 -8.59
C LEU A 57 -11.74 -2.17 -9.93
N PRO A 58 -10.79 -2.10 -10.90
CA PRO A 58 -10.92 -2.86 -12.15
C PRO A 58 -10.94 -4.36 -11.92
N ALA A 59 -10.11 -4.87 -10.99
CA ALA A 59 -10.09 -6.28 -10.64
C ALA A 59 -11.40 -6.72 -9.96
N ALA A 60 -11.96 -5.88 -9.08
CA ALA A 60 -13.25 -6.10 -8.47
C ALA A 60 -14.39 -6.12 -9.51
N GLY A 61 -14.36 -5.24 -10.51
CA GLY A 61 -15.32 -5.22 -11.62
C GLY A 61 -15.27 -6.49 -12.47
N ALA A 62 -14.06 -6.94 -12.84
CA ALA A 62 -13.86 -8.20 -13.57
C ALA A 62 -14.36 -9.41 -12.75
N TRP A 63 -14.10 -9.42 -11.45
CA TRP A 63 -14.62 -10.45 -10.55
C TRP A 63 -16.15 -10.41 -10.46
N GLY A 64 -16.75 -9.21 -10.42
CA GLY A 64 -18.20 -9.03 -10.44
C GLY A 64 -18.86 -9.66 -11.67
N GLY A 65 -18.28 -9.46 -12.86
CA GLY A 65 -18.76 -10.08 -14.10
C GLY A 65 -18.59 -11.59 -14.17
N LEU A 66 -17.64 -12.17 -13.41
CA LEU A 66 -17.47 -13.62 -13.28
C LEU A 66 -18.41 -14.23 -12.23
N ALA A 67 -18.58 -13.56 -11.09
CA ALA A 67 -19.34 -14.06 -9.94
C ALA A 67 -20.86 -13.80 -10.04
N GLY A 68 -21.28 -12.84 -10.88
CA GLY A 68 -22.69 -12.57 -11.17
C GLY A 68 -22.88 -12.39 -12.67
N GLY A 69 -23.40 -13.44 -13.33
CA GLY A 69 -23.88 -13.31 -14.69
C GLY A 69 -25.19 -12.51 -14.72
N VAL A 70 -25.08 -11.19 -14.94
CA VAL A 70 -26.11 -10.34 -15.56
C VAL A 70 -25.43 -9.26 -16.39
#